data_AF-A0A833Y2Z8-F1
#
_entry.id   AF-A0A833Y2Z8-F1
#
_cell.length_a   1.000
_cell.length_b   1.000
_cell.length_c   1.000
_cell.angle_alpha   90.00
_cell.angle_beta   90.00
_cell.angle_gamma   90.00
#
_symmetry.space_group_name_H-M   'P 1'
#
loop_
_entity.id
_entity.type
_entity.pdbx_description
1 polymer ?
#
loop_
_entity_poly.entity_id
_entity_poly.type
_entity_poly.pdbx_seq_one_letter_code
_entity_poly.pdbx_strand_id
1 'polypeptide(L)'
;MVGQHVWAKLYDRWGSEAFKKMSKQNKENRNKLKINHTARRKSFVRILEENRSTTPNLVQFYKEVRWSKKNDAFVTEMTGELYNQMVGKMLDLEPRQRSEEAAASVFRDVLGYRPGYAKGLGEMIILDFTKKKDCECQKYHAEEVERHKKEAEYYKSEFEELRASVRVLLERQTEYDKTLDSLVNTIQSQGESHKETYGD
;
A
#
# COMPACT_ATOMS: atom_id res chain seq x y z
N MET A 1 -48.54 2.89 1.05
CA MET A 1 -49.18 1.59 0.79
C MET A 1 -48.68 1.11 -0.58
N VAL A 2 -48.15 -0.11 -0.69
CA VAL A 2 -47.60 -0.61 -1.97
C VAL A 2 -48.76 -0.96 -2.90
N GLY A 3 -48.75 -0.43 -4.13
CA GLY A 3 -49.85 -0.60 -5.09
C GLY A 3 -50.03 -2.06 -5.55
N GLN A 4 -51.27 -2.43 -5.86
CA GLN A 4 -51.67 -3.81 -6.20
C GLN A 4 -50.88 -4.38 -7.40
N HIS A 5 -50.56 -3.54 -8.39
CA HIS A 5 -49.73 -3.91 -9.54
C HIS A 5 -48.26 -4.18 -9.17
N VAL A 6 -47.73 -3.51 -8.15
CA VAL A 6 -46.37 -3.77 -7.63
C VAL A 6 -46.35 -5.11 -6.91
N TRP A 7 -47.39 -5.39 -6.12
CA TRP A 7 -47.55 -6.68 -5.42
C TRP A 7 -47.60 -7.86 -6.39
N ALA A 8 -48.37 -7.77 -7.46
CA ALA A 8 -48.44 -8.81 -8.49
C ALA A 8 -47.06 -9.08 -9.11
N LYS A 9 -46.33 -8.02 -9.50
CA LYS A 9 -44.96 -8.14 -10.05
C LYS A 9 -43.98 -8.79 -9.08
N LEU A 10 -44.06 -8.46 -7.79
CA LEU A 10 -43.20 -9.08 -6.77
C LEU A 10 -43.54 -10.55 -6.55
N TYR A 11 -44.84 -10.88 -6.56
CA TYR A 11 -45.29 -12.26 -6.44
C TYR A 11 -44.76 -13.12 -7.59
N ASP A 12 -44.90 -12.66 -8.84
CA ASP A 12 -44.35 -13.36 -10.01
C ASP A 12 -42.83 -13.49 -9.93
N ARG A 13 -42.15 -12.41 -9.53
CA ARG A 13 -40.69 -12.41 -9.37
C ARG A 13 -40.23 -13.43 -8.34
N TRP A 14 -40.82 -13.44 -7.14
CA TRP A 14 -40.43 -14.34 -6.05
C TRP A 14 -40.91 -15.78 -6.27
N GLY A 15 -42.02 -15.97 -6.98
CA GLY A 15 -42.54 -17.26 -7.39
C GLY A 15 -41.75 -17.91 -8.52
N SER A 16 -41.00 -17.12 -9.30
CA SER A 16 -40.18 -17.63 -10.42
C SER A 16 -39.11 -18.64 -9.96
N GLU A 17 -38.86 -19.66 -10.78
CA GLU A 17 -37.81 -20.66 -10.50
C GLU A 17 -36.41 -20.04 -10.46
N ALA A 18 -36.17 -18.99 -11.25
CA ALA A 18 -34.93 -18.24 -11.21
C ALA A 18 -34.68 -17.62 -9.82
N PHE A 19 -35.70 -17.00 -9.22
CA PHE A 19 -35.58 -16.42 -7.89
C PHE A 19 -35.44 -17.50 -6.80
N LYS A 20 -36.21 -18.59 -6.87
CA LYS A 20 -36.07 -19.72 -5.93
C LYS A 20 -34.66 -20.31 -5.97
N LYS A 21 -34.10 -20.51 -7.17
CA LYS A 21 -32.71 -20.97 -7.35
C LYS A 21 -31.71 -20.00 -6.73
N MET A 22 -31.84 -18.70 -7.02
CA MET A 22 -30.99 -17.66 -6.43
C MET A 22 -31.11 -17.61 -4.90
N SER A 23 -32.32 -17.74 -4.36
CA SER A 23 -32.59 -17.76 -2.92
C SER A 23 -31.94 -18.97 -2.24
N LYS A 24 -32.07 -20.17 -2.83
CA LYS A 24 -31.41 -21.39 -2.34
C LYS A 24 -29.89 -21.23 -2.34
N GLN A 25 -29.32 -20.72 -3.43
CA GLN A 25 -27.88 -20.45 -3.52
C GLN A 25 -27.43 -19.45 -2.46
N ASN A 26 -28.17 -18.36 -2.24
CA ASN A 26 -27.86 -17.36 -1.23
C ASN A 26 -27.89 -17.95 0.19
N LYS A 27 -28.83 -18.85 0.47
CA LYS A 27 -28.91 -19.57 1.76
C LYS A 27 -27.70 -20.48 1.95
N GLU A 28 -27.33 -21.25 0.94
CA GLU A 28 -26.13 -22.11 0.98
C GLU A 28 -24.85 -21.29 1.14
N ASN A 29 -24.73 -20.17 0.42
CA ASN A 29 -23.59 -19.25 0.54
C ASN A 29 -23.52 -18.63 1.94
N ARG A 30 -24.66 -18.25 2.53
CA ARG A 30 -24.75 -17.75 3.91
C ARG A 30 -24.28 -18.79 4.91
N ASN A 31 -24.64 -20.06 4.73
CA ASN A 31 -24.19 -21.15 5.61
C ASN A 31 -22.69 -21.41 5.53
N LYS A 32 -22.05 -21.11 4.39
CA LYS A 32 -20.60 -21.23 4.20
C LYS A 32 -19.80 -20.06 4.79
N LEU A 33 -20.46 -19.00 5.27
CA LEU A 33 -19.77 -17.86 5.89
C LEU A 33 -19.19 -18.26 7.24
N LYS A 34 -17.86 -18.36 7.29
CA LYS A 34 -17.11 -18.57 8.52
C LYS A 34 -17.08 -17.36 9.45
N ILE A 35 -17.46 -16.18 8.96
CA ILE A 35 -17.42 -14.90 9.67
C ILE A 35 -18.80 -14.25 9.60
N ASN A 36 -19.42 -13.98 10.75
CA ASN A 36 -20.75 -13.36 10.86
C ASN A 36 -20.73 -12.02 11.61
N HIS A 37 -21.80 -11.24 11.47
CA HIS A 37 -21.94 -9.91 12.05
C HIS A 37 -23.36 -9.69 12.60
N THR A 38 -23.51 -8.70 13.49
CA THR A 38 -24.76 -8.35 14.19
C THR A 38 -25.50 -7.14 13.61
N ALA A 39 -24.98 -6.52 12.55
CA ALA A 39 -25.57 -5.35 11.86
C ALA A 39 -26.96 -5.56 11.24
N ARG A 40 -27.47 -6.81 11.21
CA ARG A 40 -28.79 -7.17 10.64
C ARG A 40 -28.96 -6.65 9.21
N ARG A 41 -29.90 -5.72 9.00
CA ARG A 41 -30.25 -5.11 7.71
C ARG A 41 -29.54 -3.77 7.49
N LYS A 42 -28.85 -3.22 8.50
CA LYS A 42 -28.11 -1.98 8.35
C LYS A 42 -26.77 -2.26 7.66
N SER A 43 -26.38 -1.40 6.73
CA SER A 43 -25.06 -1.46 6.10
C SER A 43 -23.98 -1.01 7.09
N PHE A 44 -22.75 -1.53 6.93
CA PHE A 44 -21.62 -1.11 7.76
C PHE A 44 -21.29 0.38 7.58
N VAL A 45 -21.47 0.93 6.37
CA VAL A 45 -21.28 2.36 6.10
C VAL A 45 -22.22 3.20 6.97
N ARG A 46 -23.51 2.83 7.03
CA ARG A 46 -24.49 3.56 7.84
C ARG A 46 -24.20 3.45 9.34
N ILE A 47 -23.76 2.28 9.82
CA ILE A 47 -23.38 2.12 11.23
C ILE A 47 -22.13 2.96 11.54
N LEU A 48 -21.14 2.98 10.65
CA LEU A 48 -19.97 3.85 10.80
C LEU A 48 -20.37 5.33 10.88
N GLU A 49 -21.28 5.78 10.02
CA GLU A 49 -21.79 7.16 10.02
C GLU A 49 -22.53 7.51 11.32
N GLU A 50 -23.43 6.62 11.77
CA GLU A 50 -24.19 6.80 13.01
C GLU A 50 -23.28 6.80 14.24
N ASN A 51 -22.17 6.04 14.21
CA ASN A 51 -21.27 5.87 15.35
C ASN A 51 -19.94 6.64 15.24
N ARG A 52 -19.79 7.60 14.31
CA ARG A 52 -18.52 8.33 14.11
C ARG A 52 -17.94 8.95 15.39
N SER A 53 -18.81 9.37 16.31
CA SER A 53 -18.40 9.96 17.59
C SER A 53 -18.02 8.94 18.66
N THR A 54 -18.49 7.70 18.52
CA THR A 54 -18.39 6.66 19.56
C THR A 54 -17.35 5.60 19.21
N THR A 55 -17.14 5.31 17.93
CA THR A 55 -16.20 4.28 17.47
C THR A 55 -14.88 4.94 17.04
N PRO A 56 -13.81 4.82 17.83
CA PRO A 56 -12.58 5.60 17.62
C PRO A 56 -11.76 5.11 16.41
N ASN A 57 -11.88 3.85 16.02
CA ASN A 57 -11.13 3.31 14.88
C ASN A 57 -11.77 2.04 14.30
N LEU A 58 -11.26 1.58 13.15
CA LEU A 58 -11.79 0.41 12.43
C LEU A 58 -11.63 -0.92 13.16
N VAL A 59 -10.62 -1.06 14.03
CA VAL A 59 -10.44 -2.27 14.85
C VAL A 59 -11.54 -2.36 15.91
N GLN A 60 -11.87 -1.24 16.57
CA GLN A 60 -12.98 -1.20 17.51
C GLN A 60 -14.34 -1.36 16.81
N PHE A 61 -14.49 -0.78 15.61
CA PHE A 61 -15.68 -1.00 14.79
C PHE A 61 -15.88 -2.47 14.43
N TYR A 62 -14.81 -3.20 14.12
CA TYR A 62 -14.86 -4.63 13.87
C TYR A 62 -15.47 -5.40 15.04
N LYS A 63 -15.06 -5.07 16.28
CA LYS A 63 -15.63 -5.67 17.48
C LYS A 63 -17.11 -5.30 17.63
N GLU A 64 -17.45 -4.03 17.48
CA GLU A 64 -18.82 -3.54 17.65
C GLU A 64 -19.84 -4.28 16.78
N VAL A 65 -19.55 -4.42 15.49
CA VAL A 65 -20.48 -5.06 14.54
C VAL A 65 -20.48 -6.58 14.61
N ARG A 66 -19.66 -7.19 15.46
CA ARG A 66 -19.56 -8.66 15.59
C ARG A 66 -19.56 -9.18 17.02
N TRP A 67 -19.78 -8.30 17.99
CA TRP A 67 -20.03 -8.64 19.38
C TRP A 67 -21.51 -8.91 19.59
N SER A 68 -21.84 -10.04 20.21
CA SER A 68 -23.19 -10.37 20.63
C SER A 68 -23.42 -9.84 22.03
N LYS A 69 -24.17 -8.73 22.16
CA LYS A 69 -24.57 -8.19 23.47
C LYS A 69 -25.39 -9.17 24.32
N LYS A 70 -26.06 -10.15 23.69
CA LYS A 70 -26.86 -11.16 24.39
C LYS A 70 -26.00 -12.25 25.02
N ASN A 71 -24.96 -12.69 24.32
CA ASN A 71 -24.11 -13.81 24.75
C ASN A 71 -22.79 -13.34 25.36
N ASP A 72 -22.59 -12.03 25.41
CA ASP A 72 -21.35 -11.35 25.81
C ASP A 72 -20.08 -11.97 25.20
N ALA A 73 -20.15 -12.28 23.91
CA ALA A 73 -19.08 -12.93 23.17
C ALA A 73 -19.12 -12.57 21.68
N PHE A 74 -18.06 -12.87 20.95
CA PHE A 74 -18.06 -12.79 19.49
C PHE A 74 -19.08 -13.76 18.88
N VAL A 75 -19.72 -13.34 17.78
CA VAL A 75 -20.73 -14.16 17.08
C VAL A 75 -20.14 -15.49 16.58
N THR A 76 -18.85 -15.54 16.28
CA THR A 76 -18.15 -16.74 15.81
C THR A 76 -16.72 -16.72 16.32
N GLU A 77 -16.16 -17.89 16.66
CA GLU A 77 -14.79 -18.03 17.17
C GLU A 77 -13.74 -17.38 16.25
N MET A 78 -13.79 -17.67 14.95
CA MET A 78 -12.88 -17.08 13.96
C MET A 78 -12.94 -15.55 13.89
N THR A 79 -14.06 -14.95 14.32
CA THR A 79 -14.15 -13.48 14.45
C THR A 79 -13.30 -12.98 15.62
N GLY A 80 -13.35 -13.69 16.74
CA GLY A 80 -12.55 -13.37 17.92
C GLY A 80 -11.06 -13.52 17.64
N GLU A 81 -10.65 -14.58 16.94
CA GLU A 81 -9.27 -14.79 16.50
C GLU A 81 -8.75 -13.65 15.64
N LEU A 82 -9.52 -13.23 14.62
CA LEU A 82 -9.15 -12.10 13.77
C LEU A 82 -9.06 -10.79 14.54
N TYR A 83 -9.99 -10.56 15.48
CA TYR A 83 -9.92 -9.38 16.34
C TYR A 83 -8.66 -9.40 17.23
N ASN A 84 -8.35 -10.53 17.84
CA ASN A 84 -7.15 -10.68 18.65
C ASN A 84 -5.87 -10.47 17.83
N GLN A 85 -5.85 -10.92 16.56
CA GLN A 85 -4.75 -10.66 15.64
C GLN A 85 -4.61 -9.16 15.33
N MET A 86 -5.72 -8.43 15.12
CA MET A 86 -5.68 -6.97 14.95
C MET A 86 -5.17 -6.27 16.21
N VAL A 87 -5.63 -6.69 17.39
CA VAL A 87 -5.17 -6.11 18.66
C VAL A 87 -3.69 -6.38 18.88
N GLY A 88 -3.21 -7.60 18.60
CA GLY A 88 -1.79 -7.95 18.68
C GLY A 88 -0.94 -7.03 17.80
N LYS A 89 -1.30 -6.90 16.52
CA LYS A 89 -0.59 -5.99 15.59
C LYS A 89 -0.65 -4.52 16.02
N MET A 90 -1.73 -4.08 16.67
CA MET A 90 -1.81 -2.73 17.24
C MET A 90 -0.92 -2.56 18.47
N LEU A 91 -0.76 -3.60 19.28
CA LEU A 91 0.11 -3.59 20.45
C LEU A 91 1.60 -3.60 20.08
N ASP A 92 1.96 -4.28 18.99
CA ASP A 92 3.32 -4.31 18.46
C ASP A 92 3.78 -2.94 17.93
N LEU A 93 2.85 -2.03 17.63
CA LEU A 93 3.16 -0.66 17.24
C LEU A 93 3.50 0.21 18.46
N GLU A 94 4.48 1.10 18.26
CA GLU A 94 4.83 2.14 19.23
C GLU A 94 3.60 2.99 19.60
N PRO A 95 3.42 3.40 20.87
CA PRO A 95 2.24 4.15 21.30
C PRO A 95 1.96 5.42 20.49
N ARG A 96 3.03 6.09 20.01
CA ARG A 96 2.91 7.30 19.15
C ARG A 96 2.39 7.01 17.74
N GLN A 97 2.53 5.76 17.27
CA GLN A 97 2.13 5.33 15.94
C GLN A 97 0.71 4.70 15.91
N ARG A 98 0.06 4.53 17.06
CA ARG A 98 -1.31 3.97 17.18
C ARG A 98 -2.39 4.98 16.77
N SER A 99 -2.28 5.54 15.57
CA SER A 99 -3.28 6.44 14.99
C SER A 99 -4.46 5.68 14.36
N GLU A 100 -5.48 6.40 13.92
CA GLU A 100 -6.61 5.85 13.17
C GLU A 100 -6.16 5.21 11.84
N GLU A 101 -5.17 5.81 11.17
CA GLU A 101 -4.57 5.30 9.93
C GLU A 101 -3.84 3.98 10.15
N ALA A 102 -3.11 3.86 11.26
CA ALA A 102 -2.45 2.61 11.63
C ALA A 102 -3.48 1.50 11.90
N ALA A 103 -4.56 1.81 12.62
CA ALA A 103 -5.66 0.87 12.82
C ALA A 103 -6.33 0.46 11.50
N ALA A 104 -6.47 1.38 10.55
CA ALA A 104 -6.98 1.07 9.21
C ALA A 104 -6.02 0.18 8.42
N SER A 105 -4.71 0.38 8.56
CA SER A 105 -3.69 -0.47 7.95
C SER A 105 -3.75 -1.89 8.51
N VAL A 106 -3.74 -2.04 9.83
CA VAL A 106 -3.86 -3.34 10.53
C VAL A 106 -5.15 -4.05 10.14
N PHE A 107 -6.27 -3.32 10.08
CA PHE A 107 -7.55 -3.88 9.67
C PHE A 107 -7.51 -4.47 8.26
N ARG A 108 -6.89 -3.75 7.30
CA ARG A 108 -6.74 -4.22 5.91
C ARG A 108 -5.79 -5.42 5.81
N ASP A 109 -4.71 -5.40 6.59
CA ASP A 109 -3.71 -6.45 6.61
C ASP A 109 -4.28 -7.77 7.17
N VAL A 110 -5.08 -7.71 8.25
CA VAL A 110 -5.71 -8.89 8.85
C VAL A 110 -6.86 -9.45 8.01
N LEU A 111 -7.75 -8.60 7.47
CA LEU A 111 -8.91 -9.09 6.70
C LEU A 111 -8.61 -9.32 5.22
N GLY A 112 -7.48 -8.82 4.74
CA GLY A 112 -7.09 -8.80 3.34
C GLY A 112 -7.87 -7.80 2.50
N TYR A 113 -7.34 -7.51 1.31
CA TYR A 113 -8.00 -6.69 0.31
C TYR A 113 -8.92 -7.57 -0.55
N ARG A 114 -10.23 -7.25 -0.59
CA ARG A 114 -11.20 -7.89 -1.49
C ARG A 114 -11.81 -6.87 -2.45
N PRO A 115 -11.18 -6.64 -3.62
CA PRO A 115 -11.76 -5.77 -4.63
C PRO A 115 -13.03 -6.44 -5.19
N GLY A 116 -14.17 -5.74 -5.11
CA GLY A 116 -15.41 -6.17 -5.79
C GLY A 116 -16.57 -6.63 -4.92
N TYR A 117 -16.46 -6.62 -3.58
CA TYR A 117 -17.58 -7.02 -2.70
C TYR A 117 -18.84 -6.13 -2.84
N ALA A 118 -18.71 -4.95 -3.45
CA ALA A 118 -19.82 -4.03 -3.72
C ALA A 118 -20.77 -4.49 -4.84
N LYS A 119 -20.34 -5.41 -5.73
CA LYS A 119 -21.07 -5.73 -6.96
C LYS A 119 -22.36 -6.56 -6.73
N GLY A 120 -22.56 -7.10 -5.52
CA GLY A 120 -23.69 -7.98 -5.17
C GLY A 120 -24.66 -7.41 -4.12
N LEU A 121 -24.52 -6.15 -3.70
CA LEU A 121 -25.29 -5.56 -2.59
C LEU A 121 -26.60 -4.87 -3.04
N GLY A 122 -27.06 -5.11 -4.27
CA GLY A 122 -28.06 -4.25 -4.91
C GLY A 122 -27.45 -2.91 -5.27
N GLU A 123 -28.22 -2.07 -5.95
CA GLU A 123 -27.81 -0.73 -6.41
C GLU A 123 -27.52 0.19 -5.21
N MET A 124 -26.33 0.06 -4.62
CA MET A 124 -25.83 1.01 -3.63
C MET A 124 -25.15 2.15 -4.39
N ILE A 125 -25.57 3.38 -4.09
CA ILE A 125 -24.76 4.56 -4.32
C ILE A 125 -23.47 4.34 -3.52
N ILE A 126 -22.37 4.03 -4.21
CA ILE A 126 -21.03 4.09 -3.61
C ILE A 126 -20.85 5.55 -3.22
N LEU A 127 -20.90 5.87 -1.93
CA LEU A 127 -20.66 7.23 -1.45
C LEU A 127 -19.31 7.73 -2.00
N ASP A 128 -19.34 8.91 -2.60
CA ASP A 128 -18.19 9.53 -3.29
C ASP A 128 -16.95 9.73 -2.40
N PHE A 129 -17.09 9.63 -1.07
CA PHE A 129 -15.98 9.70 -0.12
C PHE A 129 -14.89 8.65 -0.37
N THR A 130 -15.27 7.43 -0.77
CA THR A 130 -14.32 6.36 -1.08
C THR A 130 -13.53 6.65 -2.36
N LYS A 131 -14.21 7.19 -3.39
CA LYS A 131 -13.55 7.57 -4.65
C LYS A 131 -12.64 8.78 -4.50
N LYS A 132 -13.02 9.77 -3.66
CA LYS A 132 -12.21 10.97 -3.41
C LYS A 132 -10.92 10.65 -2.66
N LYS A 133 -10.98 9.86 -1.58
CA LYS A 133 -9.77 9.47 -0.82
C LYS A 133 -8.79 8.63 -1.64
N ASP A 134 -9.28 7.68 -2.44
CA ASP A 134 -8.42 6.87 -3.32
C ASP A 134 -7.77 7.75 -4.41
N CYS A 135 -8.51 8.73 -4.94
CA CYS A 135 -7.99 9.68 -5.93
C CYS A 135 -6.92 10.62 -5.36
N GLU A 136 -7.13 11.16 -4.15
CA GLU A 136 -6.18 12.06 -3.49
C GLU A 136 -4.89 11.33 -3.08
N CYS A 137 -5.01 10.11 -2.56
CA CYS A 137 -3.84 9.28 -2.22
C CYS A 137 -3.02 8.92 -3.47
N GLN A 138 -3.68 8.63 -4.60
CA GLN A 138 -3.01 8.37 -5.87
C GLN A 138 -2.29 9.61 -6.42
N LYS A 139 -2.88 10.81 -6.28
CA LYS A 139 -2.24 12.07 -6.69
C LYS A 139 -0.98 12.35 -5.87
N TYR A 140 -1.07 12.23 -4.55
CA TYR A 140 0.08 12.42 -3.66
C TYR A 140 1.24 11.47 -3.99
N HIS A 141 0.95 10.18 -4.23
CA HIS A 141 1.96 9.22 -4.65
C HIS A 141 2.57 9.55 -6.02
N ALA A 142 1.77 10.02 -6.98
CA ALA A 142 2.29 10.44 -8.29
C ALA A 142 3.22 11.66 -8.18
N GLU A 143 2.88 12.64 -7.33
CA GLU A 143 3.71 13.82 -7.05
C GLU A 143 5.03 13.46 -6.38
N GLU A 144 5.02 12.54 -5.41
CA GLU A 144 6.26 12.05 -4.77
C GLU A 144 7.16 11.30 -5.74
N VAL A 145 6.59 10.46 -6.62
CA VAL A 145 7.37 9.74 -7.64
C VAL A 145 8.04 10.72 -8.61
N GLU A 146 7.33 11.76 -9.04
CA GLU A 146 7.90 12.79 -9.90
C GLU A 146 9.01 13.59 -9.20
N ARG A 147 8.88 13.86 -7.89
CA ARG A 147 9.94 14.53 -7.12
C ARG A 147 11.19 13.66 -7.02
N HIS A 148 11.04 12.38 -6.65
CA HIS A 148 12.17 11.46 -6.58
C HIS A 148 12.84 11.23 -7.93
N LYS A 149 12.08 11.25 -9.02
CA LYS A 149 12.62 11.16 -10.37
C LYS A 149 13.50 12.37 -10.71
N LYS A 150 13.05 13.58 -10.40
CA LYS A 150 13.83 14.81 -10.60
C LYS A 150 15.12 14.83 -9.77
N GLU A 151 15.04 14.41 -8.50
CA GLU A 151 16.23 14.31 -7.65
C GLU A 151 17.22 13.28 -8.18
N ALA A 152 16.75 12.12 -8.65
CA ALA A 152 17.60 11.10 -9.24
C ALA A 152 18.27 11.59 -10.54
N GLU A 153 17.54 12.34 -11.38
CA GLU A 153 18.10 12.96 -12.59
C GLU A 153 19.16 14.02 -12.26
N TYR A 154 18.93 14.84 -11.23
CA TYR A 154 19.90 15.83 -10.74
C TYR A 154 21.19 15.19 -10.23
N TYR A 155 21.11 14.19 -9.36
CA TYR A 155 22.32 13.52 -8.87
C TYR A 155 23.05 12.76 -9.98
N LYS A 156 22.32 12.28 -11.00
CA LYS A 156 22.92 11.66 -12.17
C LYS A 156 23.75 12.65 -12.98
N SER A 157 23.27 13.89 -13.20
CA SER A 157 24.04 14.91 -13.92
C SER A 157 25.29 15.34 -13.15
N GLU A 158 25.18 15.58 -11.85
CA GLU A 158 26.33 15.91 -10.98
C GLU A 158 27.40 14.80 -11.03
N PHE A 159 26.97 13.54 -11.01
CA PHE A 159 27.88 12.40 -11.10
C PHE A 159 28.58 12.30 -12.48
N GLU A 160 27.87 12.61 -13.56
CA GLU A 160 28.46 12.66 -14.90
C GLU A 160 29.50 13.78 -15.05
N GLU A 161 29.24 14.96 -14.49
CA GLU A 161 30.21 16.07 -14.45
C GLU A 161 31.46 15.74 -13.63
N LEU A 162 31.27 15.15 -12.44
CA LEU A 162 32.39 14.69 -11.61
C LEU A 162 33.23 13.65 -12.36
N ARG A 163 32.57 12.69 -13.03
CA ARG A 163 33.25 11.67 -13.82
C ARG A 163 34.04 12.26 -14.99
N ALA A 164 33.52 13.31 -15.63
CA ALA A 164 34.25 14.04 -16.67
C ALA A 164 35.49 14.74 -16.09
N SER A 165 35.34 15.41 -14.95
CA SER A 165 36.44 16.11 -14.26
C SER A 165 37.56 15.15 -13.85
N VAL A 166 37.21 13.98 -13.29
CA VAL A 166 38.19 12.94 -12.92
C VAL A 166 38.94 12.42 -14.15
N ARG A 167 38.27 12.27 -15.30
CA ARG A 167 38.92 11.83 -16.54
C ARG A 167 40.01 12.83 -16.99
N VAL A 168 39.71 14.12 -16.97
CA VAL A 168 40.67 15.18 -17.32
C VAL A 168 41.87 15.18 -16.36
N LEU A 169 41.64 14.99 -15.06
CA LEU A 169 42.72 14.89 -14.07
C LEU A 169 43.64 13.68 -14.35
N LEU A 170 43.07 12.53 -14.71
CA LEU A 170 43.83 11.34 -15.05
C LEU A 170 44.66 11.54 -16.33
N GLU A 171 44.09 12.17 -17.37
CA GLU A 171 44.82 12.50 -18.60
C GLU A 171 46.01 13.41 -18.30
N ARG A 172 45.80 14.47 -17.53
CA ARG A 172 46.87 15.39 -17.12
C ARG A 172 47.95 14.70 -16.29
N GLN A 173 47.59 13.76 -15.42
CA GLN A 173 48.55 12.95 -14.67
C GLN A 173 49.42 12.11 -15.62
N THR A 174 48.81 11.44 -16.59
CA THR A 174 49.58 10.65 -17.58
C THR A 174 50.52 11.50 -18.43
N GLU A 175 50.17 12.76 -18.70
CA GLU A 175 51.06 13.70 -19.38
C GLU A 175 52.26 14.08 -18.49
N TYR A 176 52.01 14.41 -17.22
CA TYR A 176 53.10 14.69 -16.28
C TYR A 176 54.05 13.49 -16.13
N ASP A 177 53.52 12.29 -15.97
CA ASP A 177 54.32 11.06 -15.85
C ASP A 177 55.20 10.85 -17.10
N LYS A 178 54.66 11.03 -18.31
CA LYS A 178 55.43 10.96 -19.56
C LYS A 178 56.55 11.99 -19.62
N THR A 179 56.30 13.23 -19.17
CA THR A 179 57.33 14.27 -19.16
C THR A 179 58.44 13.98 -18.15
N LEU A 180 58.09 13.45 -16.99
CA LEU A 180 59.03 13.01 -15.96
C LEU A 180 59.90 11.87 -16.47
N ASP A 181 59.29 10.84 -17.06
CA ASP A 181 60.00 9.69 -17.63
C ASP A 181 60.99 10.12 -18.73
N SER A 182 60.57 11.04 -19.61
CA SER A 182 61.45 11.60 -20.64
C SER A 182 62.66 12.34 -20.04
N LEU A 183 62.44 13.14 -18.98
CA LEU A 183 63.50 13.87 -18.29
C LEU A 183 64.50 12.90 -17.61
N VAL A 184 63.98 11.88 -16.92
CA VAL A 184 64.80 10.85 -16.25
C VAL A 184 65.64 10.09 -17.27
N ASN A 185 65.05 9.67 -18.39
CA ASN A 185 65.78 8.99 -19.47
C ASN A 185 66.86 9.88 -20.10
N THR A 186 66.62 11.18 -20.22
CA THR A 186 67.61 12.15 -20.75
C THR A 186 68.79 12.32 -19.80
N ILE A 187 68.53 12.39 -18.49
CA ILE A 187 69.58 12.50 -17.46
C ILE A 187 70.41 11.20 -17.39
N GLN A 188 69.78 10.03 -17.49
CA GLN A 188 70.48 8.75 -17.51
C GLN A 188 71.38 8.61 -18.74
N SER A 189 70.90 8.97 -19.93
CA SER A 189 71.71 8.91 -21.16
C SER A 189 72.88 9.90 -21.18
N GLN A 190 72.73 11.11 -20.60
CA GLN A 190 73.87 12.03 -20.39
C GLN A 190 74.86 11.52 -19.33
N GLY A 191 74.38 10.85 -18.28
CA GLY A 191 75.22 10.24 -17.25
C GLY A 191 76.02 9.03 -17.73
N GLU A 192 75.50 8.27 -18.70
CA GLU A 192 76.19 7.15 -19.32
C GLU A 192 77.23 7.61 -20.35
N SER A 193 76.95 8.66 -21.14
CA SER A 193 77.91 9.25 -22.08
C SER A 193 79.18 9.82 -21.39
N HIS A 194 79.03 10.33 -20.16
CA HIS A 194 80.17 10.78 -19.35
C HIS A 194 80.99 9.64 -18.72
N LYS A 195 80.43 8.42 -18.60
CA LYS A 195 81.17 7.25 -18.11
C LYS A 195 81.98 6.55 -19.20
N GLU A 196 81.52 6.58 -20.46
CA GLU A 196 82.28 6.02 -21.60
C GLU A 196 83.48 6.89 -22.04
N THR A 197 83.53 8.16 -21.64
CA THR A 197 84.65 9.06 -21.98
C THR A 197 85.82 9.03 -20.97
N TYR A 198 85.71 8.26 -19.89
CA TYR A 198 86.74 8.09 -18.85
C TYR A 198 87.01 6.61 -18.49
N GLY A 199 86.74 5.69 -19.41
CA GLY A 199 87.11 4.28 -19.30
C GLY A 199 88.28 3.94 -20.22
N ASP A 200 89.51 4.31 -19.81
CA ASP A 200 90.80 3.73 -20.23
C ASP A 200 91.72 3.68 -19.01
#